data_AF-A0A9J7HX28-F1
#
_entry.id   AF-A0A9J7HX28-F1
#
_cell.length_a   1.000
_cell.length_b   1.000
_cell.length_c   1.000
_cell.angle_alpha   90.00
_cell.angle_beta   90.00
_cell.angle_gamma   90.00
#
_symmetry.space_group_name_H-M   'P 1'
#
loop_
_entity.id
_entity.type
_entity.pdbx_description
1 polymer ?
#
loop_
_entity_poly.entity_id
_entity_poly.type
_entity_poly.pdbx_seq_one_letter_code
_entity_poly.pdbx_strand_id
1 'polypeptide(L)'
;MRVSFVDEVEFTLYGSTITITRDKEVFVNGVKWALPCCIGGFASITQQGNYIVIDTILGITVKFGANHHVIVELPAHLAGLVHGMCGNANGIQGDDLVKPDTTPATDAVEFGNSWVAPDDMMSCPTVLADQQFDIAQADQAFVQELESQQFCGHLQDTNSPFSPCFAAVEPVAFIEDCVYDMAASGNTRDTTLMCDDFEGYVQECAAAGIHLEGWREQTGCALQCPPNAHYSYSTSACQDSCRTPTASSTCGLPNVEGCECDPGYIWSGMTCVEPKDCGCLHEGNYHALGEQWGTEDGQFCECQPNFQANCAPMSCLPGAEWSLQDGVYGCHQVPTLQPIATTTQTPKPTTTTTQTPKPTTTPTPPSLPTPAQQTTTMKPVTPQEDAPMSNDVVNIGNECLGDVWCGDRVTCSARGDPHYNTFDGKRFNFQGNCKYVLSRGKDFTIAARNYNRRNNMRVSFVDEVEFTLYGSTITITRDKEVF
;
A
#
# COMPACT_ATOMS: atom_id res chain seq x y z
N MET A 1 18.84 12.44 24.09
CA MET A 1 18.16 11.14 23.94
C MET A 1 18.84 10.43 22.78
N ARG A 2 19.27 9.18 22.94
CA ARG A 2 19.95 8.39 21.88
C ARG A 2 19.07 7.27 21.32
N VAL A 3 17.79 7.26 21.68
CA VAL A 3 16.77 6.33 21.17
C VAL A 3 16.12 6.96 19.93
N SER A 4 15.94 6.16 18.89
CA SER A 4 15.19 6.50 17.67
C SER A 4 13.91 5.69 17.61
N PHE A 5 12.89 6.23 16.95
CA PHE A 5 11.60 5.58 16.75
C PHE A 5 11.31 5.46 15.27
N VAL A 6 10.43 4.53 14.90
CA VAL A 6 9.91 4.46 13.54
C VAL A 6 8.94 5.63 13.35
N ASP A 7 9.29 6.57 12.47
CA ASP A 7 8.46 7.74 12.19
C ASP A 7 7.33 7.41 11.20
N GLU A 8 7.67 6.63 10.17
CA GLU A 8 6.74 6.17 9.15
C GLU A 8 7.17 4.84 8.54
N VAL A 9 6.21 4.15 7.93
CA VAL A 9 6.43 2.93 7.14
C VAL A 9 5.90 3.18 5.73
N GLU A 10 6.79 3.11 4.75
CA GLU A 10 6.43 3.17 3.33
C GLU A 10 6.43 1.77 2.70
N PHE A 11 5.35 1.44 1.99
CA PHE A 11 5.19 0.22 1.22
C PHE A 11 4.81 0.55 -0.23
N THR A 12 5.68 0.18 -1.18
CA THR A 12 5.43 0.41 -2.60
C THR A 12 5.16 -0.90 -3.33
N LEU A 13 4.01 -1.00 -3.99
CA LEU A 13 3.63 -2.16 -4.81
C LEU A 13 2.87 -1.71 -6.07
N TYR A 14 3.27 -2.24 -7.24
CA TYR A 14 2.68 -1.92 -8.54
C TYR A 14 2.57 -0.42 -8.85
N GLY A 15 3.57 0.37 -8.41
CA GLY A 15 3.62 1.81 -8.63
C GLY A 15 2.66 2.63 -7.75
N SER A 16 1.99 1.99 -6.78
CA SER A 16 1.29 2.69 -5.70
C SER A 16 2.15 2.64 -4.44
N THR A 17 2.22 3.76 -3.74
CA THR A 17 2.96 3.92 -2.49
C THR A 17 1.97 4.13 -1.35
N ILE A 18 2.10 3.33 -0.29
CA ILE A 18 1.29 3.39 0.93
C ILE A 18 2.22 3.83 2.05
N THR A 19 1.89 4.93 2.71
CA THR A 19 2.64 5.42 3.87
C THR A 19 1.76 5.33 5.10
N ILE A 20 2.27 4.75 6.18
CA ILE A 20 1.62 4.76 7.50
C ILE A 20 2.50 5.56 8.44
N THR A 21 1.96 6.62 9.03
CA THR A 21 2.71 7.46 9.99
C THR A 21 2.55 6.97 11.42
N ARG A 22 3.40 7.48 12.32
CA ARG A 22 3.31 7.27 13.76
C ARG A 22 1.95 7.62 14.37
N ASP A 23 1.22 8.56 13.77
CA ASP A 23 -0.12 8.94 14.23
C ASP A 23 -1.22 8.01 13.68
N LYS A 24 -0.84 6.86 13.08
CA LYS A 24 -1.73 5.88 12.41
C LYS A 24 -2.51 6.48 11.24
N GLU A 25 -1.98 7.54 10.64
CA GLU A 25 -2.54 8.11 9.42
C GLU A 25 -2.01 7.34 8.22
N VAL A 26 -2.90 7.05 7.27
CA VAL A 26 -2.56 6.29 6.05
C VAL A 26 -2.62 7.21 4.85
N PHE A 27 -1.58 7.18 4.03
CA PHE A 27 -1.49 7.92 2.79
C PHE A 27 -1.32 6.96 1.62
N VAL A 28 -2.07 7.19 0.55
CA VAL A 28 -1.95 6.46 -0.71
C VAL A 28 -1.52 7.45 -1.79
N ASN A 29 -0.32 7.24 -2.33
CA ASN A 29 0.34 8.16 -3.26
C ASN A 29 0.38 9.60 -2.70
N GLY A 30 0.64 9.73 -1.40
CA GLY A 30 0.68 11.00 -0.69
C GLY A 30 -0.67 11.61 -0.32
N VAL A 31 -1.81 11.06 -0.76
CA VAL A 31 -3.15 11.53 -0.38
C VAL A 31 -3.61 10.79 0.88
N LYS A 32 -4.23 11.47 1.84
CA LYS A 32 -4.70 10.86 3.09
C LYS A 32 -5.96 10.01 2.87
N TRP A 33 -5.96 8.80 3.41
CA TRP A 33 -7.05 7.83 3.32
C TRP A 33 -7.50 7.37 4.70
N ALA A 34 -8.81 7.21 4.86
CA ALA A 34 -9.37 6.67 6.09
C ALA A 34 -9.50 5.15 6.04
N LEU A 35 -9.30 4.51 7.19
CA LEU A 35 -9.45 3.07 7.36
C LEU A 35 -10.93 2.64 7.53
N PRO A 36 -11.28 1.40 7.16
CA PRO A 36 -10.48 0.51 6.31
C PRO A 36 -10.45 1.01 4.86
N CYS A 37 -9.37 0.73 4.14
CA CYS A 37 -9.27 1.04 2.71
C CYS A 37 -8.61 -0.06 1.90
N CYS A 38 -8.66 0.08 0.58
CA CYS A 38 -8.08 -0.88 -0.36
C CYS A 38 -7.59 -0.17 -1.61
N ILE A 39 -6.55 -0.72 -2.23
CA ILE A 39 -5.88 -0.13 -3.39
C ILE A 39 -5.86 -1.14 -4.52
N GLY A 40 -6.47 -0.77 -5.65
CA GLY A 40 -6.43 -1.54 -6.90
C GLY A 40 -6.86 -2.99 -6.80
N GLY A 41 -7.56 -3.39 -5.72
CA GLY A 41 -7.87 -4.78 -5.39
C GLY A 41 -6.66 -5.66 -5.04
N PHE A 42 -5.45 -5.12 -4.97
CA PHE A 42 -4.23 -5.88 -4.68
C PHE A 42 -3.73 -5.71 -3.24
N ALA A 43 -4.18 -4.66 -2.53
CA ALA A 43 -3.88 -4.45 -1.13
C ALA A 43 -5.12 -4.00 -0.36
N SER A 44 -5.29 -4.51 0.86
CA SER A 44 -6.22 -4.02 1.88
C SER A 44 -5.45 -3.45 3.06
N ILE A 45 -5.89 -2.30 3.55
CA ILE A 45 -5.30 -1.61 4.68
C ILE A 45 -6.37 -1.49 5.76
N THR A 46 -6.12 -2.11 6.91
CA THR A 46 -7.10 -2.26 8.00
C THR A 46 -6.46 -1.99 9.33
N GLN A 47 -7.25 -1.53 10.30
CA GLN A 47 -6.83 -1.57 11.69
C GLN A 47 -7.14 -2.96 12.26
N GLN A 48 -6.12 -3.63 12.78
CA GLN A 48 -6.25 -4.90 13.50
C GLN A 48 -5.65 -4.73 14.89
N GLY A 49 -6.51 -4.53 15.88
CA GLY A 49 -6.08 -4.22 17.24
C GLY A 49 -5.30 -2.91 17.29
N ASN A 50 -4.07 -2.98 17.77
CA ASN A 50 -3.15 -1.83 17.83
C ASN A 50 -2.41 -1.55 16.52
N TYR A 51 -2.45 -2.45 15.55
CA TYR A 51 -1.66 -2.34 14.33
C TYR A 51 -2.50 -1.80 13.17
N ILE A 52 -1.87 -1.00 12.32
CA ILE A 52 -2.33 -0.82 10.95
C ILE A 52 -1.67 -1.92 10.10
N VAL A 53 -2.50 -2.69 9.40
CA VAL A 53 -2.09 -3.88 8.65
C VAL A 53 -2.37 -3.67 7.18
N ILE A 54 -1.32 -3.79 6.36
CA ILE A 54 -1.38 -3.88 4.91
C ILE A 54 -1.29 -5.37 4.55
N ASP A 55 -2.38 -5.91 4.03
CA ASP A 55 -2.42 -7.27 3.46
C ASP A 55 -2.50 -7.19 1.94
N THR A 56 -1.65 -7.97 1.26
CA THR A 56 -1.60 -7.96 -0.20
C THR A 56 -1.99 -9.30 -0.82
N ILE A 57 -2.44 -9.29 -2.06
CA ILE A 57 -2.76 -10.51 -2.82
C ILE A 57 -1.53 -11.39 -3.10
N LEU A 58 -0.32 -10.87 -2.91
CA LEU A 58 0.93 -11.63 -3.03
C LEU A 58 1.25 -12.42 -1.74
N GLY A 59 0.48 -12.20 -0.67
CA GLY A 59 0.75 -12.80 0.64
C GLY A 59 1.86 -12.10 1.41
N ILE A 60 2.25 -10.88 1.01
CA ILE A 60 3.08 -9.99 1.82
C ILE A 60 2.16 -9.24 2.78
N THR A 61 2.52 -9.25 4.06
CA THR A 61 1.81 -8.52 5.11
C THR A 61 2.77 -7.58 5.82
N VAL A 62 2.36 -6.32 5.98
CA VAL A 62 3.11 -5.30 6.75
C VAL A 62 2.23 -4.81 7.88
N LYS A 63 2.75 -4.81 9.11
CA LYS A 63 2.04 -4.33 10.30
C LYS A 63 2.84 -3.21 10.94
N PHE A 64 2.18 -2.11 11.30
CA PHE A 64 2.82 -1.02 12.04
C PHE A 64 2.00 -0.65 13.28
N GLY A 65 2.64 -0.76 14.46
CA GLY A 65 2.05 -0.41 15.76
C GLY A 65 2.08 1.10 16.06
N ALA A 66 2.72 1.87 15.17
CA ALA A 66 2.76 3.33 15.15
C ALA A 66 3.60 3.99 16.25
N ASN A 67 4.60 3.32 16.84
CA ASN A 67 5.59 3.96 17.72
C ASN A 67 6.92 3.21 17.77
N HIS A 68 6.89 1.88 17.82
CA HIS A 68 8.10 1.09 18.11
C HIS A 68 8.22 -0.22 17.30
N HIS A 69 7.14 -0.73 16.70
CA HIS A 69 7.14 -2.07 16.10
C HIS A 69 6.61 -2.11 14.68
N VAL A 70 7.44 -2.63 13.77
CA VAL A 70 7.10 -2.94 12.38
C VAL A 70 7.31 -4.43 12.16
N ILE A 71 6.29 -5.11 11.63
CA ILE A 71 6.37 -6.53 11.28
C ILE A 71 6.21 -6.65 9.77
N VAL A 72 7.13 -7.36 9.13
CA VAL A 72 7.05 -7.70 7.70
C VAL A 72 7.02 -9.21 7.57
N GLU A 73 5.89 -9.73 7.11
CA GLU A 73 5.69 -11.15 6.87
C GLU A 73 5.74 -11.42 5.37
N LEU A 74 6.61 -12.35 4.98
CA LEU A 74 6.82 -12.73 3.59
C LEU A 74 6.35 -14.17 3.35
N PRO A 75 5.73 -14.47 2.20
CA PRO A 75 5.39 -15.83 1.84
C PRO A 75 6.68 -16.63 1.54
N ALA A 76 6.69 -17.91 1.90
CA ALA A 76 7.88 -18.76 1.85
C ALA A 76 8.57 -18.85 0.46
N HIS A 77 7.86 -18.54 -0.62
CA HIS A 77 8.44 -18.55 -1.97
C HIS A 77 9.35 -17.34 -2.26
N LEU A 78 9.35 -16.30 -1.41
CA LEU A 78 10.27 -15.16 -1.48
C LEU A 78 11.54 -15.35 -0.65
N ALA A 79 11.63 -16.44 0.14
CA ALA A 79 12.83 -16.77 0.91
C ALA A 79 14.07 -16.87 -0.01
N GLY A 80 15.15 -16.16 0.34
CA GLY A 80 16.38 -16.08 -0.46
C GLY A 80 16.29 -15.17 -1.70
N LEU A 81 15.13 -14.54 -1.96
CA LEU A 81 14.91 -13.59 -3.06
C LEU A 81 14.82 -12.14 -2.57
N VAL A 82 14.91 -11.92 -1.26
CA VAL A 82 14.85 -10.61 -0.63
C VAL A 82 16.23 -10.19 -0.11
N HIS A 83 16.38 -8.90 0.12
CA HIS A 83 17.56 -8.29 0.72
C HIS A 83 17.15 -7.00 1.42
N GLY A 84 17.93 -6.55 2.40
CA GLY A 84 17.69 -5.30 3.12
C GLY A 84 18.07 -5.45 4.59
N MET A 85 17.60 -4.53 5.42
CA MET A 85 17.85 -4.54 6.87
C MET A 85 17.30 -5.80 7.58
N CYS A 86 16.32 -6.49 7.00
CA CYS A 86 15.76 -7.75 7.51
C CYS A 86 16.48 -9.00 6.98
N GLY A 87 17.64 -8.85 6.34
CA GLY A 87 18.41 -9.97 5.79
C GLY A 87 17.81 -10.56 4.51
N ASN A 88 18.16 -11.82 4.23
CA ASN A 88 17.83 -12.48 2.96
C ASN A 88 16.78 -13.61 3.10
N ALA A 89 16.37 -13.93 4.33
CA ALA A 89 15.39 -14.97 4.67
C ALA A 89 15.73 -16.39 4.14
N ASN A 90 17.02 -16.75 4.04
CA ASN A 90 17.45 -18.09 3.59
C ASN A 90 17.59 -19.12 4.74
N GLY A 91 17.39 -18.70 5.99
CA GLY A 91 17.53 -19.52 7.20
C GLY A 91 18.94 -19.58 7.80
N ILE A 92 19.89 -18.75 7.33
CA ILE A 92 21.28 -18.72 7.78
C ILE A 92 21.57 -17.35 8.41
N GLN A 93 21.38 -17.23 9.72
CA GLN A 93 21.58 -15.97 10.46
C GLN A 93 22.97 -15.32 10.24
N GLY A 94 24.01 -16.13 10.00
CA GLY A 94 25.37 -15.65 9.82
C GLY A 94 25.63 -14.90 8.50
N ASP A 95 24.68 -14.89 7.55
CA ASP A 95 24.81 -14.21 6.26
C ASP A 95 23.77 -13.11 6.02
N ASP A 96 23.09 -12.64 7.07
CA ASP A 96 22.05 -11.62 6.94
C ASP A 96 22.60 -10.18 6.81
N LEU A 97 23.79 -9.91 7.36
CA LEU A 97 24.43 -8.58 7.29
C LEU A 97 25.14 -8.35 5.95
N VAL A 98 24.38 -8.37 4.86
CA VAL A 98 24.87 -8.19 3.48
C VAL A 98 24.43 -6.85 2.91
N LYS A 99 25.38 -6.09 2.37
CA LYS A 99 25.16 -4.75 1.80
C LYS A 99 24.48 -4.85 0.41
N PRO A 100 23.95 -3.74 -0.14
CA PRO A 100 23.34 -3.76 -1.47
C PRO A 100 24.27 -4.23 -2.60
N ASP A 101 25.59 -4.08 -2.43
CA ASP A 101 26.61 -4.56 -3.37
C ASP A 101 26.93 -6.06 -3.25
N THR A 102 26.15 -6.80 -2.44
CA THR A 102 26.27 -8.23 -2.13
C THR A 102 27.49 -8.64 -1.32
N THR A 103 28.25 -7.67 -0.77
CA THR A 103 29.37 -7.96 0.12
C THR A 103 28.94 -7.96 1.59
N PRO A 104 29.53 -8.82 2.44
CA PRO A 104 29.27 -8.79 3.89
C PRO A 104 29.71 -7.46 4.50
N ALA A 105 28.90 -6.93 5.42
CA ALA A 105 29.30 -5.82 6.27
C ALA A 105 30.22 -6.31 7.40
N THR A 106 31.11 -5.44 7.87
CA THR A 106 32.04 -5.74 8.96
C THR A 106 31.42 -5.58 10.34
N ASP A 107 30.41 -4.72 10.46
CA ASP A 107 29.62 -4.48 11.67
C ASP A 107 28.22 -3.95 11.34
N ALA A 108 27.37 -3.81 12.36
CA ALA A 108 26.00 -3.33 12.21
C ALA A 108 25.90 -1.86 11.76
N VAL A 109 26.91 -1.03 12.06
CA VAL A 109 26.93 0.39 11.67
C VAL A 109 27.20 0.52 10.17
N GLU A 110 28.16 -0.24 9.64
CA GLU A 110 28.41 -0.32 8.19
C GLU A 110 27.18 -0.89 7.47
N PHE A 111 26.57 -1.95 8.03
CA PHE A 111 25.36 -2.55 7.47
C PHE A 111 24.21 -1.55 7.38
N GLY A 112 23.86 -0.89 8.49
CA GLY A 112 22.76 0.09 8.53
C GLY A 112 22.98 1.27 7.59
N ASN A 113 24.18 1.86 7.60
CA ASN A 113 24.52 2.97 6.70
C ASN A 113 24.48 2.58 5.22
N SER A 114 24.67 1.30 4.88
CA SER A 114 24.65 0.84 3.49
C SER A 114 23.24 0.75 2.90
N TRP A 115 22.19 0.70 3.75
CA TRP A 115 20.80 0.51 3.36
C TRP A 115 19.93 1.78 3.49
N VAL A 116 20.55 2.96 3.56
CA VAL A 116 19.81 4.24 3.52
C VAL A 116 18.95 4.31 2.24
N ALA A 117 17.68 4.64 2.41
CA ALA A 117 16.71 4.68 1.32
C ALA A 117 17.09 5.77 0.28
N PRO A 118 16.81 5.56 -1.03
CA PRO A 118 17.27 6.45 -2.09
C PRO A 118 16.82 7.92 -1.96
N ASP A 119 15.59 8.13 -1.48
CA ASP A 119 14.96 9.42 -1.18
C ASP A 119 15.66 10.16 -0.03
N ASP A 120 16.27 9.43 0.90
CA ASP A 120 16.96 9.98 2.06
C ASP A 120 18.48 10.06 1.96
N MET A 121 19.08 9.59 0.85
CA MET A 121 20.53 9.57 0.68
C MET A 121 21.22 10.94 0.80
N MET A 122 20.51 12.03 0.53
CA MET A 122 21.05 13.40 0.59
C MET A 122 20.76 14.13 1.90
N SER A 123 19.71 13.72 2.61
CA SER A 123 19.22 14.33 3.86
C SER A 123 19.81 13.66 5.10
N CYS A 124 20.03 12.33 5.05
CA CYS A 124 20.46 11.55 6.20
C CYS A 124 21.99 11.51 6.34
N PRO A 125 22.57 12.05 7.44
CA PRO A 125 24.01 11.95 7.68
C PRO A 125 24.41 10.52 8.01
N THR A 126 25.59 10.09 7.55
CA THR A 126 26.17 8.79 7.92
C THR A 126 26.38 8.70 9.43
N VAL A 127 25.89 7.62 10.03
CA VAL A 127 26.09 7.33 11.45
C VAL A 127 27.54 6.89 11.67
N LEU A 128 28.23 7.56 12.61
CA LEU A 128 29.58 7.18 13.01
C LEU A 128 29.54 6.17 14.15
N ALA A 129 30.49 5.23 14.20
CA ALA A 129 30.50 4.17 15.20
C ALA A 129 30.56 4.69 16.66
N ASP A 130 31.18 5.86 16.89
CA ASP A 130 31.26 6.50 18.20
C ASP A 130 29.97 7.20 18.65
N GLN A 131 28.99 7.32 17.75
CA GLN A 131 27.66 7.85 18.06
C GLN A 131 26.70 6.80 18.61
N GLN A 132 27.01 5.51 18.43
CA GLN A 132 26.17 4.43 18.94
C GLN A 132 26.17 4.42 20.48
N PHE A 133 25.03 4.08 21.07
CA PHE A 133 24.93 3.98 22.52
C PHE A 133 25.63 2.70 22.99
N ASP A 134 26.61 2.87 23.88
CA ASP A 134 27.30 1.76 24.52
C ASP A 134 26.76 1.65 25.95
N ILE A 135 26.00 0.59 26.21
CA ILE A 135 25.40 0.34 27.52
C ILE A 135 26.45 0.18 28.62
N ALA A 136 27.69 -0.23 28.29
CA ALA A 136 28.78 -0.30 29.25
C ALA A 136 29.21 1.09 29.76
N GLN A 137 28.87 2.16 29.04
CA GLN A 137 29.11 3.55 29.43
C GLN A 137 27.92 4.17 30.18
N ALA A 138 26.80 3.45 30.29
CA ALA A 138 25.65 3.89 31.07
C ALA A 138 25.93 3.82 32.58
N ASP A 139 25.08 4.49 33.37
CA ASP A 139 25.10 4.36 34.83
C ASP A 139 24.73 2.92 35.22
N GLN A 140 25.73 2.15 35.66
CA GLN A 140 25.56 0.74 35.98
C GLN A 140 24.61 0.51 37.16
N ALA A 141 24.45 1.47 38.08
CA ALA A 141 23.46 1.35 39.14
C ALA A 141 22.03 1.46 38.59
N PHE A 142 21.83 2.29 37.56
CA PHE A 142 20.56 2.41 36.86
C PHE A 142 20.29 1.19 35.98
N VAL A 143 21.29 0.67 35.26
CA VAL A 143 21.16 -0.59 34.49
C VAL A 143 20.69 -1.74 35.41
N GLN A 144 21.30 -1.90 36.58
CA GLN A 144 20.88 -2.90 37.56
C GLN A 144 19.46 -2.68 38.11
N GLU A 145 19.01 -1.42 38.22
CA GLU A 145 17.62 -1.10 38.57
C GLU A 145 16.67 -1.57 37.47
N LEU A 146 17.01 -1.36 36.19
CA LEU A 146 16.21 -1.78 35.04
C LEU A 146 16.11 -3.31 34.89
N GLU A 147 17.15 -4.04 35.27
CA GLU A 147 17.16 -5.52 35.31
C GLU A 147 16.25 -6.11 36.40
N SER A 148 15.76 -5.29 37.33
CA SER A 148 14.89 -5.76 38.42
C SER A 148 13.47 -6.11 37.94
N GLN A 149 12.76 -6.91 38.74
CA GLN A 149 11.35 -7.28 38.47
C GLN A 149 10.37 -6.10 38.45
N GLN A 150 10.80 -4.91 38.90
CA GLN A 150 10.00 -3.69 38.83
C GLN A 150 10.02 -3.07 37.43
N PHE A 151 11.01 -3.41 36.61
CA PHE A 151 11.21 -2.89 35.26
C PHE A 151 11.32 -4.06 34.26
N CYS A 152 12.34 -4.08 33.40
CA CYS A 152 12.51 -5.07 32.33
C CYS A 152 12.61 -6.51 32.84
N GLY A 153 13.16 -6.70 34.05
CA GLY A 153 13.22 -8.01 34.71
C GLY A 153 11.86 -8.63 35.04
N HIS A 154 10.74 -7.93 34.81
CA HIS A 154 9.41 -8.53 34.95
C HIS A 154 9.17 -9.66 33.94
N LEU A 155 9.82 -9.61 32.76
CA LEU A 155 9.78 -10.65 31.72
C LEU A 155 10.48 -11.97 32.10
N GLN A 156 11.08 -12.06 33.28
CA GLN A 156 11.66 -13.31 33.81
C GLN A 156 11.06 -13.72 35.17
N ASP A 157 10.08 -12.98 35.68
CA ASP A 157 9.37 -13.38 36.90
C ASP A 157 8.35 -14.49 36.58
N THR A 158 8.56 -15.67 37.15
CA THR A 158 7.65 -16.83 36.99
C THR A 158 6.26 -16.62 37.56
N ASN A 159 6.03 -15.53 38.31
CA ASN A 159 4.71 -15.14 38.81
C ASN A 159 4.09 -13.99 37.99
N SER A 160 4.73 -13.53 36.92
CA SER A 160 4.23 -12.46 36.06
C SER A 160 3.16 -12.98 35.08
N PRO A 161 2.34 -12.08 34.51
CA PRO A 161 1.42 -12.43 33.42
C PRO A 161 2.11 -13.00 32.18
N PHE A 162 3.43 -12.83 32.03
CA PHE A 162 4.20 -13.31 30.88
C PHE A 162 4.63 -14.78 31.00
N SER A 163 4.60 -15.33 32.22
CA SER A 163 5.07 -16.69 32.51
C SER A 163 4.50 -17.82 31.64
N PRO A 164 3.23 -17.76 31.14
CA PRO A 164 2.73 -18.79 30.22
C PRO A 164 3.48 -18.87 28.89
N CYS A 165 4.17 -17.81 28.48
CA CYS A 165 4.86 -17.72 27.20
C CYS A 165 6.34 -18.14 27.23
N PHE A 166 6.99 -18.15 28.41
CA PHE A 166 8.44 -18.39 28.54
C PHE A 166 8.94 -19.69 27.90
N ALA A 167 8.08 -20.71 27.79
CA ALA A 167 8.42 -21.98 27.15
C ALA A 167 8.41 -21.92 25.61
N ALA A 168 7.66 -20.98 25.03
CA ALA A 168 7.52 -20.81 23.58
C ALA A 168 8.42 -19.70 23.04
N VAL A 169 8.60 -18.62 23.82
CA VAL A 169 9.42 -17.46 23.45
C VAL A 169 10.39 -17.16 24.60
N GLU A 170 11.70 -17.25 24.33
CA GLU A 170 12.74 -16.96 25.33
C GLU A 170 12.81 -15.46 25.63
N PRO A 171 12.62 -15.01 26.89
CA PRO A 171 12.50 -13.58 27.21
C PRO A 171 13.84 -12.85 27.29
N VAL A 172 14.99 -13.54 27.27
CA VAL A 172 16.31 -12.95 27.57
C VAL A 172 16.64 -11.79 26.61
N ALA A 173 16.44 -11.98 25.30
CA ALA A 173 16.70 -10.92 24.31
C ALA A 173 15.81 -9.69 24.56
N PHE A 174 14.52 -9.89 24.83
CA PHE A 174 13.58 -8.80 25.13
C PHE A 174 13.92 -8.04 26.42
N ILE A 175 14.48 -8.72 27.42
CA ILE A 175 14.98 -8.06 28.63
C ILE A 175 16.20 -7.20 28.29
N GLU A 176 17.14 -7.70 27.50
CA GLU A 176 18.34 -6.97 27.09
C GLU A 176 17.98 -5.72 26.26
N ASP A 177 17.04 -5.86 25.31
CA ASP A 177 16.53 -4.77 24.49
C ASP A 177 15.84 -3.70 25.36
N CYS A 178 14.97 -4.11 26.28
CA CYS A 178 14.30 -3.19 27.20
C CYS A 178 15.28 -2.42 28.09
N VAL A 179 16.28 -3.11 28.64
CA VAL A 179 17.29 -2.45 29.48
C VAL A 179 18.11 -1.47 28.65
N TYR A 180 18.44 -1.82 27.41
CA TYR A 180 19.16 -0.96 26.48
C TYR A 180 18.38 0.32 26.16
N ASP A 181 17.11 0.20 25.76
CA ASP A 181 16.26 1.33 25.37
C ASP A 181 15.98 2.27 26.54
N MET A 182 15.63 1.69 27.70
CA MET A 182 15.42 2.45 28.93
C MET A 182 16.70 3.17 29.38
N ALA A 183 17.89 2.55 29.25
CA ALA A 183 19.16 3.18 29.57
C ALA A 183 19.53 4.30 28.57
N ALA A 184 19.28 4.10 27.28
CA ALA A 184 19.55 5.06 26.21
C ALA A 184 18.65 6.31 26.25
N SER A 185 17.47 6.20 26.88
CA SER A 185 16.52 7.30 27.07
C SER A 185 17.02 8.41 28.01
N GLY A 186 17.95 8.06 28.92
CA GLY A 186 18.59 9.01 29.84
C GLY A 186 17.91 9.14 31.21
N ASN A 187 17.97 8.08 32.03
CA ASN A 187 17.57 8.03 33.46
C ASN A 187 16.23 8.73 33.80
N THR A 188 15.28 8.74 32.87
CA THR A 188 13.97 9.40 33.01
C THR A 188 13.01 8.60 33.89
N ARG A 189 13.24 7.28 34.05
CA ARG A 189 12.30 6.31 34.63
C ARG A 189 10.91 6.34 33.96
N ASP A 190 10.85 6.86 32.73
CA ASP A 190 9.66 6.80 31.90
C ASP A 190 9.47 5.36 31.43
N THR A 191 8.36 4.73 31.82
CA THR A 191 8.07 3.33 31.51
C THR A 191 7.47 3.14 30.12
N THR A 192 7.33 4.20 29.31
CA THR A 192 6.77 4.11 27.96
C THR A 192 7.55 3.12 27.09
N LEU A 193 8.89 3.22 27.07
CA LEU A 193 9.76 2.29 26.33
C LEU A 193 9.64 0.85 26.86
N MET A 194 9.67 0.67 28.18
CA MET A 194 9.42 -0.64 28.79
C MET A 194 8.07 -1.26 28.37
N CYS A 195 7.02 -0.45 28.26
CA CYS A 195 5.71 -0.91 27.82
C CYS A 195 5.68 -1.25 26.31
N ASP A 196 6.43 -0.51 25.50
CA ASP A 196 6.65 -0.82 24.08
C ASP A 196 7.36 -2.18 23.92
N ASP A 197 8.42 -2.43 24.70
CA ASP A 197 9.13 -3.73 24.70
C ASP A 197 8.25 -4.89 25.17
N PHE A 198 7.44 -4.68 26.20
CA PHE A 198 6.47 -5.68 26.66
C PHE A 198 5.42 -5.98 25.60
N GLU A 199 4.95 -4.98 24.86
CA GLU A 199 4.03 -5.18 23.74
C GLU A 199 4.68 -6.03 22.64
N GLY A 200 5.95 -5.78 22.30
CA GLY A 200 6.74 -6.62 21.39
C GLY A 200 6.77 -8.09 21.83
N TYR A 201 7.10 -8.36 23.11
CA TYR A 201 7.11 -9.73 23.64
C TYR A 201 5.72 -10.40 23.57
N VAL A 202 4.66 -9.67 23.92
CA VAL A 202 3.28 -10.17 23.85
C VAL A 202 2.86 -10.51 22.43
N GLN A 203 3.32 -9.75 21.42
CA GLN A 203 3.06 -10.08 20.02
C GLN A 203 3.75 -11.37 19.58
N GLU A 204 5.00 -11.61 20.00
CA GLU A 204 5.68 -12.87 19.71
C GLU A 204 5.01 -14.06 20.38
N CYS A 205 4.51 -13.86 21.61
CA CYS A 205 3.67 -14.86 22.28
C CYS A 205 2.39 -15.15 21.48
N ALA A 206 1.71 -14.12 20.98
CA ALA A 206 0.51 -14.26 20.17
C ALA A 206 0.82 -14.99 18.84
N ALA A 207 1.96 -14.70 18.20
CA ALA A 207 2.43 -15.40 17.01
C ALA A 207 2.73 -16.89 17.29
N ALA A 208 3.18 -17.22 18.49
CA ALA A 208 3.31 -18.60 18.98
C ALA A 208 1.98 -19.25 19.41
N GLY A 209 0.85 -18.54 19.29
CA GLY A 209 -0.48 -19.03 19.65
C GLY A 209 -0.82 -18.93 21.14
N ILE A 210 -0.06 -18.14 21.90
CA ILE A 210 -0.25 -17.92 23.34
C ILE A 210 -0.75 -16.50 23.56
N HIS A 211 -2.01 -16.37 23.99
CA HIS A 211 -2.59 -15.08 24.33
C HIS A 211 -2.42 -14.79 25.83
N LEU A 212 -1.85 -13.64 26.16
CA LEU A 212 -1.55 -13.22 27.53
C LEU A 212 -2.61 -12.24 28.01
N GLU A 213 -3.59 -12.72 28.77
CA GLU A 213 -4.70 -11.89 29.26
C GLU A 213 -4.28 -11.00 30.44
N GLY A 214 -4.71 -9.73 30.43
CA GLY A 214 -4.60 -8.82 31.56
C GLY A 214 -3.18 -8.39 31.93
N TRP A 215 -2.23 -8.46 30.98
CA TRP A 215 -0.84 -8.08 31.23
C TRP A 215 -0.71 -6.57 31.47
N ARG A 216 -1.44 -5.73 30.74
CA ARG A 216 -1.40 -4.26 30.84
C ARG A 216 -1.78 -3.73 32.21
N GLU A 217 -2.83 -4.28 32.83
CA GLU A 217 -3.29 -3.86 34.15
C GLU A 217 -2.29 -4.23 35.25
N GLN A 218 -1.58 -5.34 35.08
CA GLN A 218 -0.60 -5.84 36.05
C GLN A 218 0.75 -5.14 35.96
N THR A 219 1.11 -4.66 34.76
CA THR A 219 2.39 -3.96 34.51
C THR A 219 2.27 -2.43 34.53
N GLY A 220 1.04 -1.89 34.52
CA GLY A 220 0.81 -0.45 34.40
C GLY A 220 0.91 0.08 32.96
N CYS A 221 0.98 -0.80 31.96
CA CYS A 221 1.11 -0.47 30.54
C CYS A 221 -0.25 -0.24 29.85
N ALA A 222 -1.08 0.63 30.44
CA ALA A 222 -2.45 0.87 29.99
C ALA A 222 -2.51 1.39 28.55
N LEU A 223 -3.33 0.74 27.71
CA LEU A 223 -3.61 1.21 26.35
C LEU A 223 -4.67 2.32 26.38
N GLN A 224 -4.39 3.43 25.69
CA GLN A 224 -5.35 4.52 25.56
C GLN A 224 -6.24 4.31 24.33
N CYS A 225 -7.55 4.32 24.54
CA CYS A 225 -8.55 4.21 23.49
C CYS A 225 -9.25 5.55 23.21
N PRO A 226 -9.70 5.78 21.96
CA PRO A 226 -10.42 7.00 21.62
C PRO A 226 -11.75 7.11 22.37
N PRO A 227 -12.38 8.30 22.40
CA PRO A 227 -13.71 8.46 22.98
C PRO A 227 -14.72 7.47 22.39
N ASN A 228 -15.59 6.93 23.25
CA ASN A 228 -16.59 5.90 22.93
C ASN A 228 -15.98 4.55 22.50
N ALA A 229 -14.78 4.26 22.98
CA ALA A 229 -14.14 2.96 22.87
C ALA A 229 -13.51 2.57 24.21
N HIS A 230 -13.33 1.27 24.41
CA HIS A 230 -12.62 0.71 25.55
C HIS A 230 -11.55 -0.28 25.10
N TYR A 231 -10.58 -0.52 25.98
CA TYR A 231 -9.58 -1.57 25.77
C TYR A 231 -10.23 -2.94 25.90
N SER A 232 -9.92 -3.83 24.97
CA SER A 232 -10.37 -5.22 24.91
C SER A 232 -9.19 -6.13 24.55
N TYR A 233 -9.01 -7.21 25.31
CA TYR A 233 -8.00 -8.22 25.02
C TYR A 233 -8.39 -9.10 23.83
N SER A 234 -9.66 -9.12 23.45
CA SER A 234 -10.21 -10.02 22.43
C SER A 234 -11.19 -9.29 21.52
N THR A 235 -10.71 -8.29 20.80
CA THR A 235 -11.49 -7.68 19.73
C THR A 235 -11.40 -8.51 18.45
N SER A 236 -12.45 -8.50 17.64
CA SER A 236 -12.38 -8.95 16.25
C SER A 236 -11.23 -8.23 15.52
N ALA A 237 -10.41 -8.97 14.76
CA ALA A 237 -9.43 -8.37 13.86
C ALA A 237 -10.10 -7.64 12.68
N CYS A 238 -11.34 -8.01 12.34
CA CYS A 238 -12.15 -7.33 11.34
C CYS A 238 -13.22 -6.50 12.07
N GLN A 239 -12.86 -5.34 12.61
CA GLN A 239 -13.82 -4.53 13.37
C GLN A 239 -14.87 -3.88 12.45
N ASP A 240 -16.08 -3.70 12.98
CA ASP A 240 -17.16 -3.05 12.25
C ASP A 240 -16.88 -1.56 12.07
N SER A 241 -17.03 -1.07 10.84
CA SER A 241 -16.78 0.33 10.50
C SER A 241 -17.93 0.91 9.70
N CYS A 242 -18.03 2.24 9.61
CA CYS A 242 -18.96 2.93 8.73
C CYS A 242 -18.87 2.46 7.27
N ARG A 243 -17.67 2.07 6.83
CA ARG A 243 -17.46 1.51 5.49
C ARG A 243 -17.89 0.04 5.38
N THR A 244 -17.69 -0.74 6.44
CA THR A 244 -17.97 -2.18 6.49
C THR A 244 -18.67 -2.56 7.82
N PRO A 245 -20.00 -2.32 7.95
CA PRO A 245 -20.67 -2.37 9.25
C PRO A 245 -20.87 -3.76 9.88
N THR A 246 -20.56 -4.82 9.16
CA THR A 246 -20.71 -6.21 9.62
C THR A 246 -19.45 -7.03 9.36
N ALA A 247 -18.29 -6.38 9.26
CA ALA A 247 -17.01 -7.03 9.03
C ALA A 247 -16.69 -8.09 10.09
N SER A 248 -17.09 -7.85 11.34
CA SER A 248 -16.84 -8.75 12.46
C SER A 248 -17.54 -10.10 12.28
N SER A 249 -18.74 -10.10 11.71
CA SER A 249 -19.59 -11.28 11.57
C SER A 249 -19.05 -12.34 10.59
N THR A 250 -18.19 -11.93 9.66
CA THR A 250 -17.57 -12.79 8.65
C THR A 250 -16.05 -12.87 8.80
N CYS A 251 -15.51 -12.43 9.95
CA CYS A 251 -14.08 -12.41 10.16
C CYS A 251 -13.53 -13.84 10.28
N GLY A 252 -12.60 -14.19 9.39
CA GLY A 252 -11.89 -15.48 9.42
C GLY A 252 -10.59 -15.44 10.20
N LEU A 253 -10.24 -14.28 10.77
CA LEU A 253 -8.99 -14.06 11.51
C LEU A 253 -9.22 -14.26 13.01
N PRO A 254 -8.18 -14.66 13.76
CA PRO A 254 -8.25 -14.72 15.22
C PRO A 254 -8.49 -13.33 15.81
N ASN A 255 -9.10 -13.29 17.00
CA ASN A 255 -9.22 -12.05 17.75
C ASN A 255 -7.84 -11.53 18.15
N VAL A 256 -7.74 -10.22 18.25
CA VAL A 256 -6.52 -9.48 18.59
C VAL A 256 -6.78 -8.56 19.78
N GLU A 257 -5.71 -8.16 20.46
CA GLU A 257 -5.76 -7.16 21.52
C GLU A 257 -5.83 -5.74 20.91
N GLY A 258 -6.67 -4.87 21.46
CA GLY A 258 -6.72 -3.47 21.05
C GLY A 258 -7.93 -2.71 21.60
N CYS A 259 -8.26 -1.59 20.96
CA CYS A 259 -9.44 -0.80 21.30
C CYS A 259 -10.66 -1.30 20.54
N GLU A 260 -11.83 -1.33 21.19
CA GLU A 260 -13.12 -1.74 20.63
C GLU A 260 -14.15 -0.63 20.90
N CYS A 261 -14.94 -0.24 19.88
CA CYS A 261 -16.00 0.74 20.08
C CYS A 261 -17.04 0.23 21.09
N ASP A 262 -17.53 1.13 21.93
CA ASP A 262 -18.57 0.82 22.92
C ASP A 262 -19.89 0.42 22.23
N PRO A 263 -20.75 -0.37 22.88
CA PRO A 263 -22.05 -0.76 22.32
C PRO A 263 -22.87 0.46 21.84
N GLY A 264 -23.25 0.45 20.57
CA GLY A 264 -23.97 1.56 19.93
C GLY A 264 -23.09 2.50 19.10
N TYR A 265 -21.78 2.33 19.13
CA TYR A 265 -20.80 3.05 18.32
C TYR A 265 -20.16 2.14 17.27
N ILE A 266 -19.57 2.76 16.24
CA ILE A 266 -18.91 2.08 15.12
C ILE A 266 -17.71 2.90 14.63
N TRP A 267 -16.69 2.24 14.07
CA TRP A 267 -15.49 2.92 13.60
C TRP A 267 -15.76 3.82 12.39
N SER A 268 -15.36 5.07 12.48
CA SER A 268 -15.26 6.05 11.40
C SER A 268 -13.81 6.51 11.32
N GLY A 269 -13.02 5.84 10.47
CA GLY A 269 -11.56 5.93 10.53
C GLY A 269 -11.04 5.43 11.87
N MET A 270 -10.27 6.26 12.56
CA MET A 270 -9.66 5.96 13.88
C MET A 270 -10.51 6.44 15.07
N THR A 271 -11.80 6.73 14.88
CA THR A 271 -12.71 7.23 15.94
C THR A 271 -14.02 6.47 15.98
N CYS A 272 -14.68 6.41 17.15
CA CYS A 272 -15.97 5.75 17.32
C CYS A 272 -17.12 6.77 17.32
N VAL A 273 -18.05 6.61 16.38
CA VAL A 273 -19.23 7.48 16.21
C VAL A 273 -20.52 6.68 16.25
N GLU A 274 -21.66 7.33 16.43
CA GLU A 274 -22.95 6.64 16.25
C GLU A 274 -23.15 6.30 14.76
N PRO A 275 -23.81 5.19 14.40
CA PRO A 275 -24.02 4.80 13.00
C PRO A 275 -24.69 5.86 12.11
N LYS A 276 -25.52 6.74 12.70
CA LYS A 276 -26.17 7.85 11.99
C LYS A 276 -25.21 8.97 11.58
N ASP A 277 -24.05 9.04 12.26
CA ASP A 277 -23.01 10.05 12.09
C ASP A 277 -21.85 9.54 11.22
N CYS A 278 -22.05 8.38 10.56
CA CYS A 278 -21.15 7.90 9.53
C CYS A 278 -21.08 8.90 8.35
N GLY A 279 -19.89 9.01 7.77
CA GLY A 279 -19.57 9.94 6.69
C GLY A 279 -19.96 9.41 5.31
N CYS A 280 -19.11 9.61 4.31
CA CYS A 280 -19.44 9.37 2.90
C CYS A 280 -18.24 8.78 2.16
N LEU A 281 -18.51 8.15 1.01
CA LEU A 281 -17.49 7.59 0.15
C LEU A 281 -17.33 8.47 -1.09
N HIS A 282 -16.10 8.85 -1.41
CA HIS A 282 -15.76 9.59 -2.62
C HIS A 282 -14.54 8.94 -3.28
N GLU A 283 -14.68 8.53 -4.55
CA GLU A 283 -13.61 7.85 -5.31
C GLU A 283 -12.98 6.64 -4.61
N GLY A 284 -13.73 5.97 -3.74
CA GLY A 284 -13.26 4.81 -2.98
C GLY A 284 -12.55 5.14 -1.67
N ASN A 285 -12.34 6.43 -1.35
CA ASN A 285 -11.89 6.89 -0.04
C ASN A 285 -13.08 7.24 0.86
N TYR A 286 -12.99 6.90 2.14
CA TYR A 286 -14.00 7.25 3.13
C TYR A 286 -13.62 8.59 3.77
N HIS A 287 -14.60 9.49 3.90
CA HIS A 287 -14.46 10.77 4.56
C HIS A 287 -15.48 10.86 5.68
N ALA A 288 -15.07 11.31 6.86
CA ALA A 288 -15.94 11.47 8.02
C ALA A 288 -17.02 12.55 7.77
N LEU A 289 -18.14 12.49 8.48
CA LEU A 289 -19.20 13.50 8.36
C LEU A 289 -18.65 14.91 8.70
N GLY A 290 -18.86 15.86 7.79
CA GLY A 290 -18.34 17.23 7.89
C GLY A 290 -16.88 17.40 7.48
N GLU A 291 -16.19 16.32 7.09
CA GLU A 291 -14.83 16.40 6.55
C GLU A 291 -14.82 17.17 5.23
N GLN A 292 -13.78 17.99 5.04
CA GLN A 292 -13.55 18.78 3.83
C GLN A 292 -12.21 18.41 3.22
N TRP A 293 -12.15 18.24 1.90
CA TRP A 293 -10.93 17.85 1.20
C TRP A 293 -10.88 18.42 -0.21
N GLY A 294 -9.68 18.56 -0.75
CA GLY A 294 -9.48 18.82 -2.18
C GLY A 294 -9.18 17.53 -2.95
N THR A 295 -9.55 17.51 -4.22
CA THR A 295 -9.26 16.43 -5.17
C THR A 295 -8.16 16.82 -6.16
N GLU A 296 -7.51 15.84 -6.78
CA GLU A 296 -6.44 16.10 -7.75
C GLU A 296 -6.92 16.93 -8.96
N ASP A 297 -8.17 16.75 -9.38
CA ASP A 297 -8.77 17.45 -10.52
C ASP A 297 -9.22 18.89 -10.21
N GLY A 298 -8.90 19.42 -9.02
CA GLY A 298 -9.16 20.81 -8.67
C GLY A 298 -10.55 21.07 -8.10
N GLN A 299 -11.18 20.08 -7.47
CA GLN A 299 -12.43 20.25 -6.75
C GLN A 299 -12.19 20.37 -5.25
N PHE A 300 -13.08 21.08 -4.58
CA PHE A 300 -13.19 21.10 -3.13
C PHE A 300 -14.50 20.44 -2.74
N CYS A 301 -14.41 19.46 -1.85
CA CYS A 301 -15.49 18.61 -1.44
C CYS A 301 -15.76 18.73 0.05
N GLU A 302 -17.01 18.49 0.45
CA GLU A 302 -17.41 18.31 1.84
C GLU A 302 -18.33 17.11 1.98
N CYS A 303 -18.15 16.35 3.06
CA CYS A 303 -19.00 15.24 3.40
C CYS A 303 -20.26 15.73 4.14
N GLN A 304 -21.39 15.66 3.47
CA GLN A 304 -22.70 16.08 3.99
C GLN A 304 -23.49 14.92 4.57
N PRO A 305 -24.51 15.20 5.41
CA PRO A 305 -25.44 14.18 5.92
C PRO A 305 -26.07 13.33 4.80
N ASN A 306 -26.45 12.10 5.15
CA ASN A 306 -26.97 11.08 4.21
C ASN A 306 -25.92 10.55 3.22
N PHE A 307 -24.66 10.45 3.65
CA PHE A 307 -23.57 9.82 2.89
C PHE A 307 -23.25 10.54 1.56
N GLN A 308 -23.47 11.86 1.47
CA GLN A 308 -23.29 12.62 0.23
C GLN A 308 -21.99 13.43 0.25
N ALA A 309 -21.10 13.18 -0.72
CA ALA A 309 -20.00 14.09 -1.01
C ALA A 309 -20.48 15.21 -1.94
N ASN A 310 -20.37 16.46 -1.50
CA ASN A 310 -20.69 17.62 -2.32
C ASN A 310 -19.40 18.31 -2.77
N CYS A 311 -19.11 18.28 -4.06
CA CYS A 311 -17.88 18.81 -4.64
C CYS A 311 -18.15 19.98 -5.59
N ALA A 312 -17.31 21.00 -5.53
CA ALA A 312 -17.36 22.15 -6.41
C ALA A 312 -15.95 22.49 -6.95
N PRO A 313 -15.82 22.90 -8.22
CA PRO A 313 -14.55 23.38 -8.75
C PRO A 313 -13.98 24.53 -7.90
N MET A 314 -12.70 24.45 -7.56
CA MET A 314 -11.98 25.48 -6.84
C MET A 314 -10.92 26.11 -7.75
N SER A 315 -10.64 27.40 -7.53
CA SER A 315 -9.58 28.10 -8.24
C SER A 315 -8.77 28.92 -7.25
N CYS A 316 -7.45 28.81 -7.35
CA CYS A 316 -6.55 29.50 -6.44
C CYS A 316 -6.42 30.98 -6.77
N LEU A 317 -6.20 31.79 -5.72
CA LEU A 317 -5.87 33.20 -5.89
C LEU A 317 -4.50 33.36 -6.57
N PRO A 318 -4.24 34.49 -7.25
CA PRO A 318 -2.93 34.76 -7.87
C PRO A 318 -1.78 34.58 -6.87
N GLY A 319 -0.76 33.81 -7.26
CA GLY A 319 0.39 33.49 -6.40
C GLY A 319 0.26 32.16 -5.64
N ALA A 320 -0.90 31.50 -5.71
CA ALA A 320 -1.09 30.13 -5.23
C ALA A 320 -1.33 29.16 -6.39
N GLU A 321 -0.93 27.91 -6.18
CA GLU A 321 -1.13 26.79 -7.08
C GLU A 321 -1.91 25.68 -6.37
N TRP A 322 -2.68 24.91 -7.15
CA TRP A 322 -3.37 23.74 -6.66
C TRP A 322 -2.38 22.58 -6.57
N SER A 323 -2.03 22.17 -5.36
CA SER A 323 -1.04 21.13 -5.13
C SER A 323 -1.39 20.29 -3.92
N LEU A 324 -0.80 19.10 -3.84
CA LEU A 324 -0.90 18.23 -2.69
C LEU A 324 0.06 18.71 -1.59
N GLN A 325 -0.44 18.91 -0.38
CA GLN A 325 0.38 19.17 0.81
C GLN A 325 -0.28 18.51 2.02
N ASP A 326 0.52 17.89 2.89
CA ASP A 326 0.04 17.27 4.14
C ASP A 326 -1.15 16.30 3.94
N GLY A 327 -1.16 15.55 2.83
CA GLY A 327 -2.22 14.59 2.52
C GLY A 327 -3.43 15.10 1.77
N VAL A 328 -3.57 16.41 1.56
CA VAL A 328 -4.78 17.02 1.01
C VAL A 328 -4.43 17.98 -0.13
N TYR A 329 -5.20 17.95 -1.21
CA TYR A 329 -5.07 18.96 -2.25
C TYR A 329 -5.65 20.29 -1.81
N GLY A 330 -4.94 21.38 -2.09
CA GLY A 330 -5.39 22.71 -1.76
C GLY A 330 -4.65 23.79 -2.53
N CYS A 331 -4.99 25.05 -2.25
CA CYS A 331 -4.30 26.19 -2.80
C CYS A 331 -3.11 26.59 -1.92
N HIS A 332 -1.89 26.28 -2.37
CA HIS A 332 -0.66 26.54 -1.64
C HIS A 332 0.14 27.65 -2.32
N GLN A 333 0.83 28.49 -1.53
CA GLN A 333 1.62 29.60 -2.08
C GLN A 333 2.81 29.05 -2.86
N VAL A 334 3.00 29.54 -4.09
CA VAL A 334 4.18 29.21 -4.87
C VAL A 334 5.36 29.99 -4.28
N PRO A 335 6.47 29.33 -3.86
CA PRO A 335 7.63 30.03 -3.36
C PRO A 335 8.13 31.01 -4.41
N THR A 336 8.07 32.31 -4.10
CA THR A 336 8.66 33.32 -4.96
C THR A 336 10.17 33.16 -4.88
N LEU A 337 10.79 32.66 -5.95
CA LEU A 337 12.25 32.72 -6.10
C LEU A 337 12.65 34.18 -5.94
N GLN A 338 13.31 34.52 -4.83
CA GLN A 338 13.91 35.84 -4.69
C GLN A 338 14.91 36.00 -5.84
N PRO A 339 14.81 37.07 -6.66
CA PRO A 339 15.80 37.29 -7.69
C PRO A 339 17.17 37.43 -7.02
N ILE A 340 18.06 36.48 -7.32
CA ILE A 340 19.49 36.61 -7.00
C ILE A 340 19.92 37.96 -7.56
N ALA A 341 20.37 38.86 -6.69
CA ALA A 341 20.94 40.14 -7.10
C ALA A 341 22.19 39.86 -7.94
N THR A 342 22.04 39.81 -9.26
CA THR A 342 23.16 39.70 -10.18
C THR A 342 23.95 40.99 -10.09
N THR A 343 25.07 40.96 -9.38
CA THR A 343 26.07 42.02 -9.43
C THR A 343 26.58 42.08 -10.87
N THR A 344 26.22 43.15 -11.57
CA THR A 344 26.70 43.50 -12.91
C THR A 344 28.22 43.50 -12.94
N GLN A 345 28.82 42.50 -13.57
CA GLN A 345 30.15 42.61 -14.15
C GLN A 345 30.02 42.69 -15.66
N THR A 346 30.51 43.80 -16.20
CA THR A 346 30.47 44.23 -17.59
C THR A 346 31.26 43.28 -18.49
N PRO A 347 30.67 42.68 -19.55
CA PRO A 347 31.45 41.95 -20.55
C PRO A 347 32.02 42.91 -21.61
N LYS A 348 33.33 42.74 -21.86
CA LYS A 348 34.11 43.36 -22.95
C LYS A 348 33.66 42.82 -24.33
N PRO A 349 33.63 43.63 -25.40
CA PRO A 349 33.02 43.25 -26.66
C PRO A 349 33.90 42.29 -27.47
N THR A 350 33.30 41.25 -28.05
CA THR A 350 33.94 40.41 -29.10
C THR A 350 32.97 40.23 -30.26
N THR A 351 33.52 40.48 -31.44
CA THR A 351 32.95 40.55 -32.81
C THR A 351 32.25 39.27 -33.29
N THR A 352 31.05 39.43 -33.86
CA THR A 352 30.29 38.39 -34.58
C THR A 352 30.58 38.48 -36.08
N THR A 353 30.92 37.35 -36.71
CA THR A 353 30.99 37.22 -38.18
C THR A 353 29.84 36.34 -38.65
N THR A 354 28.99 36.87 -39.53
CA THR A 354 27.82 36.19 -40.11
C THR A 354 28.23 35.43 -41.37
N GLN A 355 27.84 34.15 -41.50
CA GLN A 355 27.82 33.46 -42.79
C GLN A 355 26.50 32.67 -42.96
N THR A 356 25.87 32.90 -44.11
CA THR A 356 24.65 32.25 -44.62
C THR A 356 25.05 31.18 -45.64
N PRO A 357 24.26 30.10 -45.80
CA PRO A 357 24.15 29.47 -47.12
C PRO A 357 22.72 29.40 -47.70
N LYS A 358 22.68 29.51 -49.03
CA LYS A 358 21.56 29.47 -49.99
C LYS A 358 21.15 28.02 -50.39
N PRO A 359 20.03 27.84 -51.13
CA PRO A 359 19.30 26.57 -51.34
C PRO A 359 19.67 25.82 -52.63
N THR A 360 19.25 24.55 -52.72
CA THR A 360 19.26 23.77 -53.98
C THR A 360 18.08 22.78 -54.05
N THR A 361 17.48 22.68 -55.24
CA THR A 361 16.29 21.89 -55.64
C THR A 361 16.64 20.58 -56.39
N THR A 362 15.59 19.81 -56.73
CA THR A 362 15.38 18.94 -57.93
C THR A 362 15.65 17.41 -57.75
N PRO A 363 15.11 16.47 -58.56
CA PRO A 363 13.73 16.17 -59.02
C PRO A 363 13.27 14.69 -58.82
N THR A 364 12.00 14.42 -59.13
CA THR A 364 11.33 13.09 -59.28
C THR A 364 11.58 12.43 -60.66
N PRO A 365 11.62 11.08 -60.73
CA PRO A 365 11.26 10.30 -61.93
C PRO A 365 10.20 9.18 -61.69
N PRO A 366 9.64 8.56 -62.76
CA PRO A 366 8.22 8.20 -62.87
C PRO A 366 7.86 6.72 -62.64
N SER A 367 6.55 6.46 -62.60
CA SER A 367 5.84 5.19 -62.35
C SER A 367 5.49 4.37 -63.62
N LEU A 368 5.18 3.06 -63.43
CA LEU A 368 4.22 2.15 -64.13
C LEU A 368 4.72 0.66 -64.08
N PRO A 369 3.89 -0.41 -64.24
CA PRO A 369 2.49 -0.63 -63.80
C PRO A 369 2.10 -2.08 -63.34
N THR A 370 0.90 -2.19 -62.72
CA THR A 370 -0.09 -3.34 -62.69
C THR A 370 0.24 -4.66 -61.95
N PRO A 371 -0.74 -5.50 -61.53
CA PRO A 371 -2.19 -5.45 -61.79
C PRO A 371 -3.15 -5.60 -60.60
N ALA A 372 -4.40 -5.21 -60.89
CA ALA A 372 -5.58 -5.34 -60.05
C ALA A 372 -5.94 -6.80 -59.75
N GLN A 373 -6.32 -7.04 -58.50
CA GLN A 373 -7.30 -8.07 -58.16
C GLN A 373 -8.51 -7.41 -57.51
N GLN A 374 -9.67 -7.64 -58.12
CA GLN A 374 -10.97 -7.35 -57.55
C GLN A 374 -11.18 -8.27 -56.34
N THR A 375 -11.28 -7.70 -55.15
CA THR A 375 -12.00 -8.31 -54.05
C THR A 375 -12.89 -7.26 -53.43
N THR A 376 -14.18 -7.49 -53.62
CA THR A 376 -15.34 -6.88 -52.97
C THR A 376 -15.03 -6.03 -51.73
N THR A 377 -15.22 -4.72 -51.87
CA THR A 377 -15.24 -3.76 -50.77
C THR A 377 -16.32 -4.13 -49.75
N MET A 378 -15.92 -4.69 -48.61
CA MET A 378 -16.59 -4.36 -47.36
C MET A 378 -15.98 -3.03 -46.87
N LYS A 379 -16.87 -2.08 -46.57
CA LYS A 379 -16.53 -0.77 -46.02
C LYS A 379 -15.56 -0.96 -44.83
N PRO A 380 -14.43 -0.25 -44.75
CA PRO A 380 -13.66 -0.21 -43.52
C PRO A 380 -14.60 0.28 -42.42
N VAL A 381 -14.84 -0.55 -41.40
CA VAL A 381 -15.39 -0.06 -40.16
C VAL A 381 -14.27 0.78 -39.57
N THR A 382 -14.42 2.10 -39.65
CA THR A 382 -13.62 3.05 -38.87
C THR A 382 -13.58 2.53 -37.44
N PRO A 383 -12.44 2.58 -36.71
CA PRO A 383 -12.47 2.36 -35.27
C PRO A 383 -13.51 3.33 -34.72
N GLN A 384 -14.66 2.80 -34.34
CA GLN A 384 -15.67 3.59 -33.68
C GLN A 384 -15.02 3.97 -32.36
N GLU A 385 -14.89 5.27 -32.08
CA GLU A 385 -14.57 5.72 -30.73
C GLU A 385 -15.49 4.96 -29.79
N ASP A 386 -14.90 4.30 -28.80
CA ASP A 386 -15.64 3.50 -27.83
C ASP A 386 -16.79 4.37 -27.31
N ALA A 387 -18.03 3.85 -27.38
CA ALA A 387 -19.15 4.54 -26.75
C ALA A 387 -18.75 4.77 -25.28
N PRO A 388 -19.05 5.95 -24.70
CA PRO A 388 -18.75 6.20 -23.30
C PRO A 388 -19.31 5.01 -22.50
N MET A 389 -18.44 4.36 -21.70
CA MET A 389 -18.92 3.37 -20.74
C MET A 389 -20.05 4.05 -19.97
N SER A 390 -21.25 3.47 -20.00
CA SER A 390 -22.36 4.09 -19.28
C SER A 390 -21.95 4.18 -17.81
N ASN A 391 -21.90 5.41 -17.29
CA ASN A 391 -21.79 5.70 -15.87
C ASN A 391 -23.12 5.46 -15.13
N ASP A 392 -24.07 4.76 -15.75
CA ASP A 392 -25.15 4.14 -15.02
C ASP A 392 -24.53 3.05 -14.12
N VAL A 393 -24.11 3.48 -12.93
CA VAL A 393 -24.02 2.62 -11.77
C VAL A 393 -25.43 2.12 -11.54
N VAL A 394 -25.78 1.02 -12.20
CA VAL A 394 -26.84 0.17 -11.68
C VAL A 394 -26.33 -0.23 -10.31
N ASN A 395 -27.11 0.11 -9.28
CA ASN A 395 -26.92 -0.45 -7.95
C ASN A 395 -26.91 -1.98 -8.10
N ILE A 396 -25.72 -2.57 -8.20
CA ILE A 396 -25.51 -3.98 -7.97
C ILE A 396 -25.24 -4.09 -6.48
N GLY A 397 -26.30 -3.84 -5.69
CA GLY A 397 -26.38 -4.55 -4.44
C GLY A 397 -26.33 -6.04 -4.76
N ASN A 398 -25.89 -6.86 -3.83
CA ASN A 398 -26.57 -8.14 -3.67
C ASN A 398 -27.88 -7.77 -2.94
N GLU A 399 -28.97 -7.38 -3.62
CA GLU A 399 -29.43 -7.94 -4.92
C GLU A 399 -29.61 -6.96 -6.09
N CYS A 400 -28.80 -7.17 -7.14
CA CYS A 400 -29.15 -7.75 -8.43
C CYS A 400 -30.60 -7.43 -8.84
N LEU A 401 -30.84 -6.29 -9.52
CA LEU A 401 -32.06 -6.04 -10.28
C LEU A 401 -31.79 -6.20 -11.79
N GLY A 402 -32.16 -7.38 -12.30
CA GLY A 402 -32.23 -7.71 -13.73
C GLY A 402 -31.26 -8.81 -14.15
N ASP A 403 -31.72 -10.07 -14.16
CA ASP A 403 -31.15 -11.22 -14.89
C ASP A 403 -29.60 -11.40 -14.91
N VAL A 404 -28.88 -11.11 -13.82
CA VAL A 404 -27.43 -11.37 -13.71
C VAL A 404 -27.10 -12.04 -12.38
N TRP A 405 -26.22 -13.05 -12.42
CA TRP A 405 -25.81 -13.89 -11.30
C TRP A 405 -24.80 -13.21 -10.38
N CYS A 406 -25.07 -13.22 -9.08
CA CYS A 406 -24.23 -12.68 -8.01
C CYS A 406 -23.43 -13.82 -7.33
N GLY A 407 -22.17 -14.04 -7.73
CA GLY A 407 -21.19 -14.90 -7.06
C GLY A 407 -19.82 -14.22 -7.02
N ASP A 408 -18.90 -14.66 -6.15
CA ASP A 408 -17.58 -14.02 -5.90
C ASP A 408 -16.75 -13.75 -7.16
N ARG A 409 -17.10 -14.39 -8.28
CA ARG A 409 -16.55 -14.18 -9.61
C ARG A 409 -17.66 -14.28 -10.67
N VAL A 410 -17.81 -13.25 -11.51
CA VAL A 410 -18.55 -13.38 -12.78
C VAL A 410 -17.65 -14.03 -13.83
N THR A 411 -18.18 -15.02 -14.55
CA THR A 411 -17.36 -15.84 -15.47
C THR A 411 -17.85 -15.69 -16.92
N CYS A 412 -17.01 -15.11 -17.76
CA CYS A 412 -17.12 -15.26 -19.22
C CYS A 412 -16.32 -16.48 -19.66
N SER A 413 -16.81 -17.22 -20.65
CA SER A 413 -16.07 -18.37 -21.20
C SER A 413 -16.22 -18.45 -22.72
N ALA A 414 -15.12 -18.70 -23.42
CA ALA A 414 -15.10 -19.12 -24.83
C ALA A 414 -14.62 -20.58 -24.90
N ARG A 415 -15.38 -21.46 -25.55
CA ARG A 415 -15.12 -22.91 -25.57
C ARG A 415 -15.33 -23.50 -26.97
N GLY A 416 -14.54 -24.51 -27.32
CA GLY A 416 -14.73 -25.33 -28.53
C GLY A 416 -14.70 -24.50 -29.83
N ASP A 417 -15.68 -24.73 -30.71
CA ASP A 417 -15.94 -23.98 -31.94
C ASP A 417 -16.83 -22.76 -31.69
N PRO A 418 -16.28 -21.54 -31.64
CA PRO A 418 -16.40 -20.68 -30.49
C PRO A 418 -17.83 -20.54 -29.97
N HIS A 419 -18.06 -21.21 -28.86
CA HIS A 419 -19.23 -21.06 -28.01
C HIS A 419 -18.89 -20.08 -26.89
N TYR A 420 -19.59 -18.96 -26.84
CA TYR A 420 -19.41 -17.94 -25.84
C TYR A 420 -20.53 -18.00 -24.81
N ASN A 421 -20.15 -17.91 -23.54
CA ASN A 421 -21.06 -17.51 -22.46
C ASN A 421 -20.57 -16.15 -21.96
N THR A 422 -21.46 -15.16 -21.98
CA THR A 422 -21.20 -13.85 -21.37
C THR A 422 -21.17 -13.95 -19.84
N PHE A 423 -20.68 -12.92 -19.17
CA PHE A 423 -20.68 -12.80 -17.70
C PHE A 423 -22.08 -13.02 -17.11
N ASP A 424 -23.11 -12.52 -17.80
CA ASP A 424 -24.53 -12.63 -17.43
C ASP A 424 -25.18 -13.96 -17.86
N GLY A 425 -24.39 -14.91 -18.35
CA GLY A 425 -24.87 -16.25 -18.73
C GLY A 425 -25.52 -16.37 -20.10
N LYS A 426 -25.59 -15.29 -20.91
CA LYS A 426 -26.10 -15.37 -22.29
C LYS A 426 -25.17 -16.22 -23.14
N ARG A 427 -25.74 -17.25 -23.77
CA ARG A 427 -25.00 -18.15 -24.66
C ARG A 427 -25.17 -17.75 -26.12
N PHE A 428 -24.09 -17.76 -26.88
CA PHE A 428 -24.14 -17.57 -28.33
C PHE A 428 -22.96 -18.26 -29.03
N ASN A 429 -23.11 -18.45 -30.33
CA ASN A 429 -22.08 -19.02 -31.19
C ASN A 429 -21.58 -17.92 -32.13
N PHE A 430 -20.27 -17.79 -32.27
CA PHE A 430 -19.70 -16.81 -33.19
C PHE A 430 -18.45 -17.38 -33.86
N GLN A 431 -18.54 -17.56 -35.18
CA GLN A 431 -17.49 -18.16 -35.99
C GLN A 431 -16.70 -17.05 -36.70
N GLY A 432 -15.73 -16.48 -35.97
CA GLY A 432 -14.79 -15.49 -36.48
C GLY A 432 -13.36 -16.00 -36.50
N ASN A 433 -12.50 -15.50 -37.39
CA ASN A 433 -11.10 -15.94 -37.56
C ASN A 433 -10.07 -14.82 -37.27
N CYS A 434 -10.47 -13.80 -36.52
CA CYS A 434 -9.60 -12.72 -36.07
C CYS A 434 -9.29 -12.84 -34.57
N LYS A 435 -8.52 -11.87 -34.07
CA LYS A 435 -8.44 -11.57 -32.65
C LYS A 435 -9.62 -10.71 -32.23
N TYR A 436 -10.32 -11.14 -31.20
CA TYR A 436 -11.50 -10.47 -30.67
C TYR A 436 -11.28 -10.13 -29.20
N VAL A 437 -11.67 -8.93 -28.81
CA VAL A 437 -11.67 -8.52 -27.41
C VAL A 437 -12.78 -9.28 -26.69
N LEU A 438 -12.42 -10.05 -25.66
CA LEU A 438 -13.35 -10.76 -24.80
C LEU A 438 -13.84 -9.88 -23.64
N SER A 439 -12.96 -9.01 -23.13
CA SER A 439 -13.28 -8.04 -22.09
C SER A 439 -12.28 -6.89 -22.13
N ARG A 440 -12.73 -5.66 -21.86
CA ARG A 440 -11.89 -4.46 -21.77
C ARG A 440 -12.42 -3.60 -20.63
N GLY A 441 -11.52 -3.16 -19.77
CA GLY A 441 -11.76 -2.11 -18.77
C GLY A 441 -10.88 -0.89 -19.05
N LYS A 442 -10.89 0.07 -18.13
CA LYS A 442 -10.04 1.28 -18.20
C LYS A 442 -8.55 0.92 -18.40
N ASP A 443 -8.10 -0.09 -17.67
CA ASP A 443 -6.67 -0.39 -17.53
C ASP A 443 -6.26 -1.78 -18.04
N PHE A 444 -7.22 -2.58 -18.53
CA PHE A 444 -6.95 -3.93 -19.00
C PHE A 444 -7.70 -4.26 -20.29
N THR A 445 -7.14 -5.18 -21.07
CA THR A 445 -7.81 -5.81 -22.22
C THR A 445 -7.49 -7.30 -22.22
N ILE A 446 -8.52 -8.13 -22.31
CA ILE A 446 -8.42 -9.57 -22.55
C ILE A 446 -8.92 -9.80 -23.97
N ALA A 447 -8.10 -10.43 -24.81
CA ALA A 447 -8.45 -10.76 -26.18
C ALA A 447 -8.10 -12.21 -26.50
N ALA A 448 -8.90 -12.83 -27.36
CA ALA A 448 -8.64 -14.18 -27.86
C ALA A 448 -8.54 -14.16 -29.38
N ARG A 449 -7.48 -14.79 -29.91
CA ARG A 449 -7.33 -15.06 -31.33
C ARG A 449 -8.03 -16.35 -31.67
N ASN A 450 -8.97 -16.28 -32.61
CA ASN A 450 -9.61 -17.45 -33.15
C ASN A 450 -8.96 -17.85 -34.48
N TYR A 451 -8.71 -19.14 -34.68
CA TYR A 451 -8.16 -19.67 -35.92
C TYR A 451 -9.11 -20.69 -36.56
N ASN A 452 -9.14 -20.78 -37.89
CA ASN A 452 -9.99 -21.74 -38.59
C ASN A 452 -9.42 -23.15 -38.53
N ARG A 453 -10.27 -24.15 -38.35
CA ARG A 453 -9.82 -25.55 -38.32
C ARG A 453 -9.41 -26.01 -39.73
N ARG A 454 -8.10 -25.99 -40.03
CA ARG A 454 -7.52 -26.40 -41.34
C ARG A 454 -8.14 -25.59 -42.50
N ASN A 455 -8.41 -26.24 -43.65
CA ASN A 455 -9.07 -25.66 -44.83
C ASN A 455 -10.58 -25.39 -44.67
N ASN A 456 -11.16 -25.52 -43.47
CA ASN A 456 -12.58 -25.25 -43.26
C ASN A 456 -12.79 -23.85 -42.67
N MET A 457 -13.17 -22.90 -43.54
CA MET A 457 -13.44 -21.50 -43.15
C MET A 457 -14.76 -21.31 -42.40
N ARG A 458 -15.54 -22.37 -42.15
CA ARG A 458 -16.83 -22.29 -41.47
C ARG A 458 -16.77 -22.49 -39.96
N VAL A 459 -15.63 -22.93 -39.44
CA VAL A 459 -15.47 -23.31 -38.02
C VAL A 459 -14.12 -22.83 -37.51
N SER A 460 -14.13 -21.96 -36.51
CA SER A 460 -12.93 -21.48 -35.81
C SER A 460 -12.78 -22.10 -34.42
N PHE A 461 -11.68 -21.83 -33.72
CA PHE A 461 -11.41 -22.22 -32.32
C PHE A 461 -10.40 -21.22 -31.71
N VAL A 462 -10.35 -21.13 -30.38
CA VAL A 462 -9.41 -20.23 -29.67
C VAL A 462 -7.98 -20.79 -29.76
N ASP A 463 -7.06 -19.98 -30.28
CA ASP A 463 -5.66 -20.35 -30.58
C ASP A 463 -4.65 -19.63 -29.66
N GLU A 464 -4.97 -18.41 -29.23
CA GLU A 464 -4.11 -17.58 -28.39
C GLU A 464 -4.97 -16.67 -27.52
N VAL A 465 -4.52 -16.41 -26.30
CA VAL A 465 -5.12 -15.44 -25.39
C VAL A 465 -4.07 -14.40 -25.04
N GLU A 466 -4.41 -13.13 -25.25
CA GLU A 466 -3.60 -12.00 -24.82
C GLU A 466 -4.29 -11.28 -23.67
N PHE A 467 -3.53 -11.05 -22.61
CA PHE A 467 -3.93 -10.22 -21.48
C PHE A 467 -3.01 -9.01 -21.41
N THR A 468 -3.56 -7.83 -21.67
CA THR A 468 -2.88 -6.55 -21.49
C THR A 468 -3.36 -5.90 -20.20
N LEU A 469 -2.43 -5.50 -19.34
CA LEU A 469 -2.68 -4.77 -18.09
C LEU A 469 -1.68 -3.63 -17.99
N TYR A 470 -2.16 -2.39 -17.83
CA TYR A 470 -1.34 -1.18 -17.73
C TYR A 470 -0.25 -1.08 -18.84
N GLY A 471 -0.60 -1.48 -20.07
CA GLY A 471 0.30 -1.45 -21.23
C GLY A 471 1.26 -2.64 -21.36
N SER A 472 1.38 -3.50 -20.34
CA SER A 472 2.15 -4.76 -20.41
C SER A 472 1.27 -5.87 -20.94
N THR A 473 1.77 -6.72 -21.84
CA THR A 473 0.98 -7.80 -22.47
C THR A 473 1.60 -9.16 -22.20
N ILE A 474 0.78 -10.07 -21.68
CA ILE A 474 1.09 -11.49 -21.50
C ILE A 474 0.35 -12.26 -22.60
N THR A 475 1.06 -13.11 -23.34
CA THR A 475 0.45 -13.96 -24.36
C THR A 475 0.52 -15.42 -23.96
N ILE A 476 -0.62 -16.10 -23.96
CA ILE A 476 -0.73 -17.55 -23.71
C ILE A 476 -1.13 -18.23 -25.01
N THR A 477 -0.26 -19.08 -25.53
CA THR A 477 -0.51 -19.81 -26.78
C THR A 477 -1.23 -21.13 -26.53
N ARG A 478 -1.82 -21.72 -27.58
CA ARG A 478 -2.43 -23.06 -27.53
C ARG A 478 -1.49 -24.15 -27.00
N ASP A 479 -0.19 -24.01 -27.25
CA ASP A 479 0.82 -24.98 -26.82
C ASP A 479 1.24 -24.76 -25.35
N LYS A 480 0.52 -23.89 -24.62
CA LYS A 480 0.70 -23.52 -23.21
C LYS A 480 2.02 -22.80 -22.95
N GLU A 481 2.57 -22.15 -23.96
CA GLU A 481 3.72 -21.26 -23.81
C GLU A 481 3.24 -19.86 -23.40
N VAL A 482 4.04 -19.19 -22.58
CA VAL A 482 3.76 -17.85 -22.06
C VAL A 482 4.89 -16.92 -22.48
N PHE A 483 4.54 -15.79 -23.10
CA PHE A 483 5.46 -14.77 -23.58
C PHE A 483 5.14 -13.40 -23.00
#